data_AF-A0A3Q3KI32-F1
#
_entry.id   AF-A0A3Q3KI32-F1
#
_cell.length_a   1.000
_cell.length_b   1.000
_cell.length_c   1.000
_cell.angle_alpha   90.00
_cell.angle_beta   90.00
_cell.angle_gamma   90.00
#
_symmetry.space_group_name_H-M   'P 1'
#
loop_
_entity.id
_entity.type
_entity.pdbx_description
1 polymer ?
#
loop_
_entity_poly.entity_id
_entity_poly.type
_entity_poly.pdbx_seq_one_letter_code
_entity_poly.pdbx_strand_id
1 'polypeptide(L)'
;MFLTLSLLRKGIPGKQWIGKYRRPRQVTWQMKRNMLKQLEREAANEYWISRPYLSPEQEYRHAAERRAQNWLKIKETKFANFPEHKNITDHLSHLNVTKTWSS
;
A
#
# COMPACT_ATOMS: atom_id res chain seq x y z
N MET A 1 33.41 18.75 -39.65
CA MET A 1 32.27 18.11 -40.31
C MET A 1 31.44 17.33 -39.30
N PHE A 2 30.54 18.02 -38.59
CA PHE A 2 29.68 17.41 -37.57
C PHE A 2 28.35 16.86 -38.12
N LEU A 3 28.02 17.18 -39.38
CA LEU A 3 26.77 16.79 -40.05
C LEU A 3 26.75 15.34 -40.56
N THR A 4 27.92 14.69 -40.69
CA THR A 4 28.00 13.28 -41.12
C THR A 4 27.72 12.30 -39.98
N LEU A 5 27.96 12.70 -38.72
CA LEU A 5 27.68 11.87 -37.53
C LEU A 5 26.20 11.83 -37.13
N SER A 6 25.41 12.85 -37.49
CA SER A 6 23.96 12.87 -37.25
C SER A 6 23.18 12.03 -38.25
N LEU A 7 23.63 11.94 -39.51
CA LEU A 7 22.98 11.19 -40.59
C LEU A 7 23.20 9.66 -40.50
N LEU A 8 24.24 9.20 -39.81
CA LEU A 8 24.59 7.77 -39.67
C LEU A 8 24.11 7.12 -38.35
N ARG A 9 23.20 7.76 -37.61
CA ARG A 9 22.64 7.16 -36.39
C ARG A 9 21.70 6.01 -36.76
N LYS A 10 22.13 4.77 -36.48
CA LYS A 10 21.29 3.56 -36.46
C LYS A 10 20.18 3.71 -35.39
N GLY A 11 19.10 4.39 -35.72
CA GLY A 11 17.90 4.54 -34.89
C GLY A 11 16.98 3.33 -35.02
N ILE A 12 16.24 3.02 -33.95
CA ILE A 12 15.19 2.00 -33.98
C ILE A 12 13.91 2.68 -34.48
N PRO A 13 13.23 2.12 -35.51
CA PRO A 13 12.04 2.75 -36.07
C PRO A 13 10.88 2.71 -35.07
N GLY A 14 10.13 3.81 -34.96
CA GLY A 14 8.94 3.91 -34.10
C GLY A 14 9.26 3.95 -32.59
N LYS A 15 8.34 3.44 -31.76
CA LYS A 15 8.47 3.44 -30.30
C LYS A 15 9.41 2.32 -29.84
N GLN A 16 10.44 2.65 -29.05
CA GLN A 16 11.56 1.75 -28.73
C GLN A 16 11.18 0.40 -28.06
N TRP A 17 10.09 0.35 -27.29
CA TRP A 17 9.73 -0.82 -26.46
C TRP A 17 8.49 -1.58 -26.94
N ILE A 18 7.90 -1.20 -28.07
CA ILE A 18 6.68 -1.82 -28.61
C ILE A 18 6.78 -1.98 -30.14
N GLY A 19 5.83 -2.69 -30.76
CA GLY A 19 5.82 -2.93 -32.20
C GLY A 19 6.77 -4.05 -32.66
N LYS A 20 7.03 -4.14 -33.98
CA LYS A 20 7.81 -5.22 -34.61
C LYS A 20 9.31 -5.09 -34.37
N TYR A 21 9.87 -3.89 -34.52
CA TYR A 21 11.30 -3.64 -34.37
C TYR A 21 11.56 -2.86 -33.09
N ARG A 22 12.00 -3.55 -32.03
CA ARG A 22 12.24 -2.98 -30.69
C ARG A 22 13.72 -2.86 -30.38
N ARG A 23 14.05 -2.09 -29.34
CA ARG A 23 15.39 -2.07 -28.78
C ARG A 23 15.70 -3.41 -28.10
N PRO A 24 16.75 -4.14 -28.51
CA PRO A 24 17.16 -5.33 -27.80
C PRO A 24 17.66 -4.94 -26.40
N ARG A 25 17.08 -5.55 -25.36
CA ARG A 25 17.51 -5.37 -23.97
C ARG A 25 18.35 -6.57 -23.56
N GLN A 26 19.63 -6.33 -23.28
CA GLN A 26 20.53 -7.36 -22.78
C GLN A 26 20.28 -7.62 -21.29
N VAL A 27 20.38 -8.89 -20.89
CA VAL A 27 20.30 -9.28 -19.48
C VAL A 27 21.68 -9.09 -18.85
N THR A 28 21.78 -8.14 -17.93
CA THR A 28 23.05 -7.89 -17.23
C THR A 28 23.28 -8.90 -16.11
N TRP A 29 24.53 -9.02 -15.67
CA TRP A 29 24.86 -9.89 -14.53
C TRP A 29 24.14 -9.47 -13.24
N GLN A 30 23.94 -8.18 -12.98
CA GLN A 30 23.19 -7.74 -11.79
C GLN A 30 21.74 -8.24 -11.82
N MET A 31 21.10 -8.24 -12.99
CA MET A 31 19.74 -8.77 -13.14
C MET A 31 19.68 -10.26 -12.78
N LYS A 32 20.66 -11.05 -13.24
CA LYS A 32 20.77 -12.48 -12.90
C LYS A 32 20.99 -12.69 -11.40
N ARG A 33 21.92 -11.95 -10.79
CA ARG A 33 22.19 -12.01 -9.35
C ARG A 33 20.95 -11.66 -8.52
N ASN A 34 20.23 -10.60 -8.89
CA ASN A 34 19.04 -10.17 -8.16
C ASN A 34 17.91 -11.20 -8.26
N MET A 35 17.73 -11.80 -9.44
CA MET A 35 16.78 -12.88 -9.65
C MET A 35 17.12 -14.08 -8.77
N LEU A 36 18.39 -14.51 -8.76
CA LEU A 36 18.84 -15.63 -7.93
C LEU A 36 18.56 -15.37 -6.45
N LYS A 37 18.90 -14.19 -5.93
CA LYS A 37 18.61 -13.80 -4.55
C LYS A 37 17.11 -13.87 -4.22
N GLN A 38 16.25 -13.51 -5.17
CA GLN A 38 14.81 -13.59 -4.98
C GLN A 38 14.32 -15.05 -4.93
N LEU A 39 14.86 -15.91 -5.82
CA LEU A 39 14.54 -17.34 -5.85
C LEU A 39 14.99 -18.06 -4.57
N GLU A 40 16.18 -17.71 -4.03
CA GLU A 40 16.65 -18.24 -2.75
C GLU A 40 15.70 -17.86 -1.60
N ARG A 41 15.21 -16.62 -1.59
CA ARG A 41 14.23 -16.17 -0.60
C ARG A 41 12.90 -16.90 -0.74
N GLU A 42 12.44 -17.14 -1.97
CA GLU A 42 11.22 -17.89 -2.24
C GLU A 42 11.34 -19.33 -1.77
N ALA A 43 12.44 -20.01 -2.08
CA ALA A 43 12.72 -21.36 -1.59
C ALA A 43 12.77 -21.43 -0.05
N ALA A 44 13.36 -20.41 0.60
CA ALA A 44 13.35 -20.32 2.05
C ALA A 44 11.93 -20.14 2.61
N ASN A 45 11.10 -19.30 1.98
CA ASN A 45 9.70 -19.10 2.37
C ASN A 45 8.88 -20.38 2.20
N GLU A 46 9.06 -21.11 1.10
CA GLU A 46 8.39 -22.38 0.84
C GLU A 46 8.68 -23.41 1.96
N TYR A 47 9.93 -23.51 2.39
CA TYR A 47 10.31 -24.37 3.50
C TYR A 47 9.52 -24.03 4.78
N TRP A 48 9.43 -22.74 5.13
CA TRP A 48 8.72 -22.32 6.34
C TRP A 48 7.20 -22.49 6.24
N ILE A 49 6.61 -22.26 5.08
CA ILE A 49 5.16 -22.37 4.86
C ILE A 49 4.72 -23.84 4.76
N SER A 50 5.62 -24.75 4.36
CA SER A 50 5.30 -26.17 4.17
C SER A 50 4.91 -26.94 5.43
N ARG A 51 5.13 -26.37 6.63
CA ARG A 51 4.95 -27.06 7.91
C ARG A 51 3.92 -26.35 8.79
N PRO A 52 2.61 -26.54 8.53
CA PRO A 52 1.58 -25.94 9.36
C PRO A 52 1.55 -26.57 10.76
N TYR A 53 1.22 -25.75 11.77
CA TYR A 53 1.10 -26.20 13.16
C TYR A 53 -0.24 -26.92 13.43
N LEU A 54 -1.33 -26.42 12.84
CA LEU A 54 -2.68 -27.01 12.96
C LEU A 54 -3.09 -27.66 11.65
N SER A 55 -3.87 -28.75 11.75
CA SER A 55 -4.58 -29.26 10.58
C SER A 55 -5.77 -28.33 10.22
N PRO A 56 -6.25 -28.36 8.97
CA PRO A 56 -7.41 -27.55 8.57
C PRO A 56 -8.67 -27.81 9.42
N GLU A 57 -8.84 -29.04 9.90
CA GLU A 57 -9.94 -29.43 10.77
C GLU A 57 -9.83 -28.79 12.15
N GLN A 58 -8.61 -28.71 12.71
CA GLN A 58 -8.36 -28.06 14.00
C GLN A 58 -8.49 -26.54 13.92
N GLU A 59 -8.11 -25.94 12.79
CA GLU A 59 -8.27 -24.49 12.58
C GLU A 59 -9.75 -24.08 12.44
N TYR A 60 -10.62 -25.02 12.05
CA TYR A 60 -12.01 -24.75 11.76
C TYR A 60 -12.72 -24.07 12.94
N ARG A 61 -13.22 -22.85 12.69
CA ARG A 61 -13.97 -22.00 13.63
C ARG A 61 -13.26 -21.63 14.95
N HIS A 62 -11.99 -21.95 15.17
CA HIS A 62 -11.32 -21.65 16.45
C HIS A 62 -11.38 -20.15 16.85
N ALA A 63 -11.40 -19.23 15.87
CA ALA A 63 -11.47 -17.79 16.09
C ALA A 63 -12.79 -17.14 15.65
N ALA A 64 -13.86 -17.92 15.48
CA ALA A 64 -15.15 -17.41 14.98
C ALA A 64 -15.77 -16.35 15.91
N GLU A 65 -15.80 -16.61 17.22
CA GLU A 65 -16.38 -15.69 18.21
C GLU A 65 -15.66 -14.35 18.26
N ARG A 66 -14.32 -14.36 18.26
CA ARG A 66 -13.51 -13.14 18.20
C ARG A 66 -13.81 -12.31 16.95
N ARG A 67 -13.95 -12.96 15.78
CA ARG A 67 -14.31 -12.26 14.53
C ARG A 67 -15.71 -11.66 14.61
N ALA A 68 -16.67 -12.38 15.19
CA ALA A 68 -18.03 -11.88 15.38
C ALA A 68 -18.08 -10.67 16.33
N GLN A 69 -17.36 -10.72 17.45
CA GLN A 69 -17.24 -9.60 18.38
C GLN A 69 -16.58 -8.38 17.73
N ASN A 70 -15.49 -8.58 16.98
CA ASN A 70 -14.84 -7.50 16.24
C ASN A 70 -15.79 -6.86 15.22
N TRP A 71 -16.59 -7.68 14.53
CA TRP A 71 -17.59 -7.18 13.60
C TRP A 71 -18.70 -6.36 14.29
N LEU A 72 -19.21 -6.85 15.42
CA LEU A 72 -20.22 -6.12 16.21
C LEU A 72 -19.67 -4.77 16.68
N LYS A 73 -18.44 -4.71 17.18
CA LYS A 73 -17.78 -3.46 17.55
C LYS A 73 -17.67 -2.49 16.38
N ILE A 74 -17.29 -2.96 15.19
CA ILE A 74 -17.22 -2.11 13.98
C ILE A 74 -18.61 -1.61 13.60
N LYS A 75 -19.65 -2.44 13.75
CA LYS A 75 -21.03 -2.04 13.47
C LYS A 75 -21.51 -0.97 14.46
N GLU A 76 -21.23 -1.17 15.74
CA GLU A 76 -21.57 -0.22 16.82
C GLU A 76 -20.87 1.12 16.65
N THR A 77 -19.56 1.14 16.35
CA THR A 77 -18.84 2.40 16.13
C THR A 77 -19.35 3.16 14.91
N LYS A 78 -19.72 2.44 13.84
CA LYS A 78 -20.37 3.07 12.68
C LYS A 78 -21.75 3.61 13.00
N PHE A 79 -22.53 2.90 13.81
CA PHE A 79 -23.85 3.35 14.23
C PHE A 79 -23.78 4.56 15.16
N ALA A 80 -22.80 4.58 16.07
CA ALA A 80 -22.57 5.67 17.02
C ALA A 80 -21.93 6.92 16.39
N ASN A 81 -21.67 6.93 15.09
CA ASN A 81 -21.12 8.09 14.39
C ASN A 81 -22.21 9.16 14.15
N PHE A 82 -22.49 9.94 15.20
CA PHE A 82 -23.43 11.05 15.19
C PHE A 82 -22.70 12.38 15.46
N PRO A 83 -23.17 13.52 14.92
CA PRO A 83 -22.61 14.82 15.26
C PRO A 83 -22.59 15.06 16.78
N GLU A 84 -21.54 15.72 17.25
CA GLU A 84 -21.39 16.06 18.67
C GLU A 84 -22.51 16.97 19.16
N HIS A 85 -22.85 16.85 20.45
CA HIS A 85 -23.82 17.73 21.09
C HIS A 85 -23.29 19.16 21.15
N LYS A 86 -24.15 20.13 20.82
CA LYS A 86 -23.84 21.56 20.92
C LYS A 86 -24.40 22.11 22.24
N ASN A 87 -23.55 22.69 23.07
CA ASN A 87 -23.96 23.27 24.35
C ASN A 87 -24.12 24.79 24.24
N ILE A 88 -25.17 25.33 24.86
CA ILE A 88 -25.42 26.78 24.90
C ILE A 88 -24.31 27.54 25.64
N THR A 89 -23.66 26.89 26.60
CA THR A 89 -22.52 27.43 27.33
C THR A 89 -21.37 27.82 26.42
N ASP A 90 -21.10 27.02 25.39
CA ASP A 90 -20.01 27.27 24.44
C ASP A 90 -20.30 28.56 23.66
N HIS A 91 -21.56 28.75 23.25
CA HIS A 91 -22.01 29.96 22.58
C HIS A 91 -22.00 31.20 23.50
N LEU A 92 -22.46 31.06 24.76
CA LEU A 92 -22.49 32.18 25.71
C LEU A 92 -21.10 32.58 26.21
N SER A 93 -20.17 31.63 26.30
CA SER A 93 -18.79 31.92 26.69
C SER A 93 -18.09 32.88 25.74
N HIS A 94 -18.45 32.85 24.45
CA HIS A 94 -17.95 33.76 23.43
C HIS A 94 -18.29 35.24 23.71
N LEU A 95 -19.33 35.52 24.50
CA LEU A 95 -19.67 36.90 24.90
C LEU A 95 -18.64 37.49 25.88
N ASN A 96 -17.82 36.68 26.53
CA ASN A 96 -16.78 37.15 27.44
C ASN A 96 -15.56 37.76 26.72
N VAL A 97 -15.50 37.72 25.38
CA VAL A 97 -14.38 38.28 24.60
C VAL A 97 -14.23 39.80 24.81
N THR A 98 -15.32 40.49 25.11
CA THR A 98 -15.33 41.94 25.39
C THR A 98 -15.21 42.27 26.88
N LYS A 99 -15.00 41.28 27.75
CA LYS A 99 -14.93 41.50 29.20
C LYS A 99 -13.62 42.19 29.57
N THR A 100 -13.72 43.43 30.03
CA THR A 100 -12.59 44.23 30.53
C THR A 100 -12.69 44.41 32.05
N TRP A 101 -11.57 44.80 32.68
CA TRP A 101 -11.54 45.14 34.10
C TRP A 101 -11.91 46.62 34.28
N SER A 102 -12.55 46.97 35.39
CA SER A 102 -12.86 48.37 35.72
C SER A 102 -11.55 49.13 35.99
N SER A 103 -11.39 50.28 35.33
CA SER A 103 -10.32 51.25 35.58
C SER A 103 -10.37 51.81 36.99
#